data_AF-B0CYY2-F1
#
_entry.id   AF-B0CYY2-F1
#
_cell.length_a   1.000
_cell.length_b   1.000
_cell.length_c   1.000
_cell.angle_alpha   90.00
_cell.angle_beta   90.00
_cell.angle_gamma   90.00
#
_symmetry.space_group_name_H-M   'P 1'
#
loop_
_entity.id
_entity.type
_entity.pdbx_description
1 polymer ?
#
loop_
_entity_poly.entity_id
_entity_poly.type
_entity_poly.pdbx_seq_one_letter_code
_entity_poly.pdbx_strand_id
1 'polypeptide(L)'
;MPEMVIVNDVLKRWQVVVRNSRGVRCIDVFNAVYETYSELLTPRELAHIGERYIQRCERSFRQRCADSPGLTEYNLKLGMRRIDLLRGRRTFKGLTPLPGHGNVWELHFDMDRSQFPPSLF
;
A
#
# COMPACT_ATOMS: atom_id res chain seq x y z
N MET A 1 9.07 -20.10 -14.24
CA MET A 1 9.33 -18.65 -14.07
C MET A 1 9.30 -18.39 -12.57
N PRO A 2 10.37 -17.90 -11.93
CA PRO A 2 10.33 -17.53 -10.51
C PRO A 2 9.17 -16.54 -10.25
N GLU A 3 8.29 -16.93 -9.34
CA GLU A 3 7.10 -16.18 -8.96
C GLU A 3 7.08 -16.01 -7.44
N MET A 4 6.91 -14.77 -7.00
CA MET A 4 6.75 -14.40 -5.60
C MET A 4 5.42 -13.68 -5.44
N VAL A 5 4.60 -14.16 -4.50
CA VAL A 5 3.32 -13.54 -4.17
C VAL A 5 3.48 -12.78 -2.85
N ILE A 6 3.09 -11.52 -2.85
CA ILE A 6 3.17 -10.65 -1.68
C ILE A 6 1.75 -10.26 -1.28
N VAL A 7 1.44 -10.44 0.00
CA VAL A 7 0.14 -10.14 0.60
C VAL A 7 0.29 -9.09 1.68
N ASN A 8 -0.79 -8.37 1.98
CA ASN A 8 -0.88 -7.50 3.13
C ASN A 8 -2.18 -7.77 3.89
N ASP A 9 -2.12 -7.70 5.21
CA ASP A 9 -3.22 -7.97 6.14
C ASP A 9 -4.42 -7.01 5.98
N VAL A 10 -4.19 -5.77 5.59
CA VAL A 10 -5.24 -4.77 5.33
C VAL A 10 -5.68 -4.81 3.87
N LEU A 11 -4.72 -4.85 2.93
CA LEU A 11 -4.96 -4.79 1.49
C LEU A 11 -5.14 -6.17 0.83
N LYS A 12 -5.76 -7.14 1.53
CA LYS A 12 -5.88 -8.56 1.12
C LYS A 12 -6.43 -8.77 -0.29
N ARG A 13 -7.26 -7.83 -0.78
CA ARG A 13 -7.87 -7.85 -2.11
C ARG A 13 -6.85 -7.70 -3.24
N TRP A 14 -5.77 -6.96 -3.01
CA TRP A 14 -4.78 -6.64 -4.03
C TRP A 14 -3.45 -7.32 -3.67
N GLN A 15 -3.37 -8.60 -4.00
CA GLN A 15 -2.11 -9.33 -3.93
C GLN A 15 -1.14 -8.78 -4.97
N VAL A 16 0.11 -8.64 -4.57
CA VAL A 16 1.20 -8.21 -5.44
C VAL A 16 1.85 -9.47 -5.99
N VAL A 17 1.96 -9.57 -7.31
CA VAL A 17 2.58 -10.74 -7.96
C VAL A 17 3.84 -10.30 -8.69
N VAL A 18 4.98 -10.84 -8.28
CA VAL A 18 6.30 -10.52 -8.84
C VAL A 18 6.76 -11.70 -9.70
N ARG A 19 7.10 -11.43 -10.96
CA ARG A 19 7.57 -12.45 -11.91
C ARG A 19 8.87 -11.99 -12.57
N ASN A 20 9.90 -12.83 -12.50
CA ASN A 20 11.14 -12.60 -13.23
C ASN A 20 11.82 -13.92 -13.58
N SER A 21 11.89 -14.24 -14.87
CA SER A 21 12.50 -15.47 -15.40
C SER A 21 13.98 -15.65 -15.03
N ARG A 22 14.69 -14.55 -14.73
CA ARG A 22 16.10 -14.53 -14.35
C ARG A 22 16.32 -14.55 -12.83
N GLY A 23 15.26 -14.72 -12.04
CA GLY A 23 15.28 -14.60 -10.59
C GLY A 23 14.74 -13.26 -10.12
N VAL A 24 13.94 -13.27 -9.04
CA VAL A 24 13.33 -12.07 -8.46
C VAL A 24 14.41 -11.22 -7.77
N ARG A 25 14.46 -9.92 -8.11
CA ARG A 25 15.36 -8.93 -7.52
C ARG A 25 14.57 -7.93 -6.67
N CYS A 26 15.24 -7.22 -5.78
CA CYS A 26 14.61 -6.20 -4.94
C CYS A 26 13.85 -5.13 -5.75
N ILE A 27 14.40 -4.69 -6.89
CA ILE A 27 13.71 -3.72 -7.75
C ILE A 27 12.39 -4.24 -8.32
N ASP A 28 12.32 -5.54 -8.63
CA ASP A 28 11.10 -6.16 -9.15
C ASP A 28 10.01 -6.17 -8.07
N VAL A 29 10.42 -6.40 -6.81
CA VAL A 29 9.54 -6.33 -5.63
C VAL A 29 9.04 -4.90 -5.40
N PHE A 30 9.92 -3.91 -5.34
CA PHE A 30 9.53 -2.52 -5.07
C PHE A 30 8.60 -1.97 -6.15
N ASN A 31 8.90 -2.24 -7.43
CA ASN A 31 8.05 -1.81 -8.54
C ASN A 31 6.68 -2.46 -8.46
N ALA A 32 6.59 -3.77 -8.25
CA ALA A 32 5.31 -4.46 -8.19
C ALA A 32 4.44 -3.97 -7.02
N VAL A 33 5.04 -3.70 -5.85
CA VAL A 33 4.34 -3.10 -4.70
C VAL A 33 3.83 -1.70 -5.04
N TYR A 34 4.70 -0.86 -5.63
CA TYR A 34 4.34 0.50 -6.02
C TYR A 34 3.21 0.51 -7.05
N GLU A 35 3.32 -0.25 -8.13
CA GLU A 35 2.32 -0.36 -9.19
C GLU A 35 0.98 -0.83 -8.62
N THR A 36 0.99 -1.91 -7.84
CA THR A 36 -0.24 -2.49 -7.29
C THR A 36 -0.97 -1.53 -6.35
N TYR A 37 -0.26 -0.78 -5.49
CA TYR A 37 -0.89 0.08 -4.49
C TYR A 37 -1.03 1.55 -4.88
N SER A 38 -0.41 1.97 -5.99
CA SER A 38 -0.60 3.31 -6.57
C SER A 38 -1.85 3.42 -7.45
N GLU A 39 -2.51 2.31 -7.77
CA GLU A 39 -3.77 2.31 -8.48
C GLU A 39 -4.87 3.07 -7.74
N LEU A 40 -5.70 3.78 -8.51
CA LEU A 40 -6.89 4.47 -8.01
C LEU A 40 -7.94 3.46 -7.56
N LEU A 41 -8.68 3.80 -6.51
CA LEU A 41 -9.85 3.03 -6.11
C LEU A 41 -11.00 3.30 -7.09
N THR A 42 -11.54 2.23 -7.65
CA THR A 42 -12.72 2.32 -8.51
C THR A 42 -13.98 2.64 -7.71
N PRO A 43 -15.04 3.20 -8.32
CA PRO A 43 -16.32 3.44 -7.63
C PRO A 43 -16.90 2.18 -6.98
N ARG A 44 -16.72 1.01 -7.62
CA ARG A 44 -17.15 -0.29 -7.09
C ARG A 44 -16.36 -0.70 -5.84
N GLU A 45 -15.05 -0.46 -5.83
CA GLU A 45 -14.21 -0.72 -4.66
C GLU A 45 -14.57 0.22 -3.51
N LEU A 46 -14.75 1.52 -3.78
CA LEU A 46 -15.18 2.50 -2.78
C LEU A 46 -16.52 2.10 -2.14
N ALA A 47 -17.51 1.71 -2.94
CA ALA A 47 -18.79 1.25 -2.44
C ALA A 47 -18.66 0.00 -1.56
N HIS A 48 -17.78 -0.94 -1.93
CA HIS A 48 -17.55 -2.15 -1.15
C HIS A 48 -16.81 -1.91 0.17
N ILE A 49 -15.86 -0.97 0.18
CA ILE A 49 -15.12 -0.57 1.39
C ILE A 49 -16.05 0.14 2.39
N GLY A 50 -17.00 0.91 1.88
CA GLY A 50 -18.00 1.60 2.67
C GLY A 50 -17.54 2.98 3.16
N GLU A 51 -18.49 3.91 3.18
CA GLU A 51 -18.23 5.34 3.39
C GLU A 51 -17.51 5.64 4.71
N ARG A 52 -17.91 4.97 5.81
CA ARG A 52 -17.28 5.17 7.13
C ARG A 52 -15.78 4.91 7.13
N TYR A 53 -15.32 3.88 6.41
CA TYR A 53 -13.90 3.57 6.36
C TYR A 53 -13.15 4.55 5.44
N ILE A 54 -13.75 4.91 4.31
CA ILE A 54 -13.21 5.92 3.39
C ILE A 54 -13.00 7.27 4.10
N GLN A 55 -13.99 7.73 4.87
CA GLN A 55 -13.85 8.95 5.68
C GLN A 55 -12.66 8.91 6.65
N ARG A 56 -12.35 7.74 7.23
CA ARG A 56 -11.17 7.57 8.12
C ARG A 56 -9.83 7.60 7.37
N CYS A 57 -9.84 7.39 6.06
CA CYS A 57 -8.66 7.42 5.20
C CYS A 57 -8.41 8.81 4.59
N GLU A 58 -9.40 9.70 4.63
CA GLU A 58 -9.37 11.03 4.01
C GLU A 58 -8.15 11.87 4.42
N ARG A 59 -7.79 11.87 5.71
CA ARG A 59 -6.59 12.57 6.19
C ARG A 59 -5.33 12.09 5.48
N SER A 60 -5.18 10.77 5.35
CA SER A 60 -3.98 10.15 4.77
C SER A 60 -3.92 10.32 3.26
N PHE A 61 -5.07 10.25 2.59
CA PHE A 61 -5.21 10.61 1.18
C PHE A 61 -4.74 12.06 0.93
N ARG A 62 -5.26 13.02 1.69
CA ARG A 62 -4.87 14.43 1.56
C ARG A 62 -3.40 14.65 1.85
N GLN A 63 -2.86 13.99 2.87
CA GLN A 63 -1.43 14.06 3.19
C GLN A 63 -0.58 13.56 2.04
N ARG A 64 -0.90 12.39 1.45
CA ARG A 64 -0.18 11.89 0.26
C ARG A 64 -0.21 12.87 -0.90
N CYS A 65 -1.35 13.53 -1.14
CA CYS A 65 -1.45 14.55 -2.19
C CYS A 65 -0.57 15.77 -1.89
N ALA A 66 -0.49 16.21 -0.64
CA ALA A 66 0.39 17.30 -0.20
C ALA A 66 1.88 16.93 -0.29
N ASP A 67 2.22 15.66 -0.04
CA ASP A 67 3.59 15.13 -0.14
C ASP A 67 4.12 15.06 -1.59
N SER A 68 3.33 15.51 -2.58
CA SER A 68 3.72 15.63 -3.99
C SER A 68 3.74 17.11 -4.42
N PRO A 69 4.84 17.84 -4.16
CA PRO A 69 4.93 19.27 -4.46
C PRO A 69 4.62 19.57 -5.93
N GLY A 70 3.79 20.58 -6.18
CA GLY A 70 3.35 20.96 -7.53
C GLY A 70 2.27 20.07 -8.15
N LEU A 71 1.88 18.96 -7.49
CA LEU A 71 0.87 18.02 -8.00
C LEU A 71 -0.30 17.80 -7.05
N THR A 72 -0.42 18.59 -5.97
CA THR A 72 -1.44 18.38 -4.94
C THR A 72 -2.86 18.44 -5.48
N GLU A 73 -3.24 19.53 -6.17
CA GLU A 73 -4.58 19.68 -6.74
C GLU A 73 -4.89 18.60 -7.79
N TYR A 74 -3.91 18.26 -8.61
CA TYR A 74 -4.04 17.20 -9.61
C TYR A 74 -4.34 15.85 -8.94
N ASN A 75 -3.58 15.47 -7.91
CA ASN A 75 -3.79 14.22 -7.18
C ASN A 75 -5.12 14.21 -6.40
N LEU A 76 -5.56 15.36 -5.87
CA LEU A 76 -6.87 15.48 -5.23
C LEU A 76 -8.00 15.20 -6.23
N LYS A 77 -7.89 15.71 -7.46
CA LYS A 77 -8.88 15.47 -8.53
C LYS A 77 -8.93 14.01 -8.99
N LEU A 78 -7.79 13.31 -9.01
CA LEU A 78 -7.74 11.89 -9.37
C LEU A 78 -8.43 10.99 -8.33
N GLY A 79 -8.31 11.34 -7.05
CA GLY A 79 -8.95 10.62 -5.95
C GLY A 79 -8.02 9.65 -5.22
N MET A 80 -8.65 8.79 -4.40
CA MET A 80 -7.95 7.88 -3.49
C MET A 80 -7.27 6.74 -4.24
N ARG A 81 -6.10 6.35 -3.75
CA ARG A 81 -5.35 5.16 -4.19
C ARG A 81 -5.47 4.06 -3.14
N ARG A 82 -5.20 2.82 -3.53
CA ARG A 82 -5.23 1.66 -2.61
C ARG A 82 -4.34 1.86 -1.39
N ILE A 83 -3.17 2.49 -1.55
CA ILE A 83 -2.25 2.82 -0.45
C ILE A 83 -2.88 3.74 0.62
N ASP A 84 -3.88 4.57 0.25
CA ASP A 84 -4.51 5.51 1.18
C ASP A 84 -5.33 4.77 2.25
N LEU A 85 -5.77 3.53 1.97
CA LEU A 85 -6.47 2.66 2.91
C LEU A 85 -5.58 2.19 4.07
N LEU A 86 -4.26 2.32 3.95
CA LEU A 86 -3.31 2.04 5.04
C LEU A 86 -3.20 3.19 6.05
N ARG A 87 -4.01 4.25 5.90
CA ARG A 87 -4.14 5.35 6.88
C ARG A 87 -2.79 5.95 7.30
N GLY A 88 -1.93 6.20 6.31
CA GLY A 88 -0.62 6.83 6.51
C GLY A 88 0.55 5.84 6.66
N ARG A 89 0.28 4.54 6.84
CA ARG A 89 1.32 3.50 6.87
C ARG A 89 1.79 3.17 5.45
N ARG A 90 2.65 4.03 4.90
CA ARG A 90 3.08 3.98 3.49
C ARG A 90 4.60 3.83 3.30
N THR A 91 5.35 3.68 4.38
CA THR A 91 6.80 3.39 4.35
C THR A 91 7.04 1.90 4.33
N PHE A 92 7.75 1.39 3.32
CA PHE A 92 8.13 -0.01 3.26
C PHE A 92 9.02 -0.37 4.46
N LYS A 93 8.61 -1.36 5.25
CA LYS A 93 9.38 -1.84 6.40
C LYS A 93 10.11 -3.14 6.11
N GLY A 94 9.47 -4.05 5.39
CA GLY A 94 10.08 -5.34 5.06
C GLY A 94 9.08 -6.39 4.61
N LEU A 95 9.60 -7.58 4.37
CA LEU A 95 8.85 -8.76 3.96
C LEU A 95 9.21 -9.94 4.85
N THR A 96 8.24 -10.75 5.23
CA THR A 96 8.47 -12.02 5.94
C THR A 96 7.85 -13.18 5.16
N PRO A 97 8.53 -14.33 5.05
CA PRO A 97 7.93 -15.49 4.41
C PRO A 97 6.73 -15.96 5.25
N LEU A 98 5.61 -16.26 4.59
CA LEU A 98 4.42 -16.75 5.27
C LEU A 98 4.59 -18.27 5.53
N PRO A 99 4.67 -18.73 6.79
CA PRO A 99 4.96 -20.13 7.09
C PRO A 99 3.93 -21.07 6.46
N GLY A 100 4.39 -22.15 5.81
CA GLY A 100 3.53 -23.11 5.12
C GLY A 100 3.08 -22.69 3.72
N HIS A 101 3.44 -21.49 3.25
CA HIS A 101 3.07 -20.97 1.93
C HIS A 101 4.35 -20.63 1.12
N GLY A 102 4.88 -21.62 0.40
CA GLY A 102 6.25 -21.63 -0.13
C GLY A 102 6.77 -20.33 -0.78
N ASN A 103 5.99 -19.70 -1.67
CA ASN A 103 6.39 -18.46 -2.36
C ASN A 103 5.57 -17.22 -1.95
N VAL A 104 4.86 -17.30 -0.82
CA VAL A 104 4.02 -16.22 -0.31
C VAL A 104 4.74 -15.46 0.79
N TRP A 105 4.72 -14.14 0.71
CA TRP A 105 5.37 -13.25 1.64
C TRP A 105 4.38 -12.22 2.16
N GLU A 106 4.49 -11.88 3.44
CA GLU A 106 3.72 -10.81 4.04
C GLU A 106 4.51 -9.49 3.98
N LEU A 107 3.87 -8.45 3.46
CA LEU A 107 4.39 -7.10 3.39
C LEU A 107 4.03 -6.30 4.63
N HIS A 108 5.08 -5.75 5.24
CA HIS A 108 5.00 -4.87 6.38
C HIS A 108 5.26 -3.44 5.94
N PHE A 109 4.31 -2.55 6.24
CA PHE A 109 4.53 -1.11 6.23
C PHE A 109 4.85 -0.65 7.65
N ASP A 110 5.66 0.42 7.79
CA ASP A 110 5.94 0.98 9.10
C ASP A 110 4.67 1.55 9.73
N MET A 111 4.63 1.54 11.06
CA MET A 111 3.57 2.18 11.81
C MET A 111 3.72 3.69 11.65
N ASP A 112 2.62 4.38 11.40
CA ASP A 112 2.62 5.84 11.40
C ASP A 112 2.97 6.34 12.81
N ARG A 113 4.25 6.70 13.00
CA ARG A 113 4.78 7.18 14.28
C ARG A 113 4.19 8.53 14.67
N SER A 114 3.60 9.28 13.73
CA SER A 114 2.92 10.55 14.02
C SER A 114 1.61 10.38 14.80
N GLN A 115 1.13 9.13 14.94
CA GLN A 115 -0.03 8.79 15.77
C GLN A 115 0.35 8.41 17.22
N PHE A 116 1.64 8.36 17.55
CA PHE A 116 2.12 8.06 18.91
C PHE A 116 2.75 9.32 19.53
N PRO A 117 2.46 9.63 20.81
CA PRO A 117 3.10 10.77 21.46
C PRO A 117 4.61 10.55 21.57
N PRO A 118 5.43 11.63 21.55
CA PRO A 118 6.89 11.54 21.68
C PRO A 118 7.38 10.84 22.96
N SER A 119 6.52 10.72 23.97
CA SER A 119 6.83 10.13 25.29
C SER A 119 7.02 8.60 25.31
N LEU A 120 6.99 7.93 24.16
CA LEU A 120 7.17 6.48 24.05
C LEU A 120 8.59 6.08 23.61
N PHE A 121 9.53 7.03 23.59
CA PHE A 121 10.95 6.80 23.29
C PHE A 121 11.84 7.59 24.25
#